data_AF-A0A9E2NL78-F1
#
_entry.id   AF-A0A9E2NL78-F1
#
_cell.length_a   1.000
_cell.length_b   1.000
_cell.length_c   1.000
_cell.angle_alpha   90.00
_cell.angle_beta   90.00
_cell.angle_gamma   90.00
#
_symmetry.space_group_name_H-M   'P 1'
#
loop_
_entity.id
_entity.type
_entity.pdbx_description
1 polymer ?
#
loop_
_entity_poly.entity_id
_entity_poly.type
_entity_poly.pdbx_seq_one_letter_code
_entity_poly.pdbx_strand_id
1 'polypeptide(L)'
;MASAQTANTRAKDSDRTDTCQILDTALSEGQLSMTEHAERVKAATSAATLGELRMLVGDLQTANAPVQLPTLTAPRSPAIPRTATGWGLRIAAAAVLVLLGIGIGWGLYGNTGSPLDFTSDPGAKSDGVAPVVLTPPRQLQSLGGLNGLFEQMRTKFGDTRGYELTIFADYAILDRPDSSDERRTLSYTYRGGWDDPSTGARGSDDVAVDLAKMDTTAIVGVLRGAPETLNIKPAEVQNTYLIVRPARDPTTPGALSVAIYVSSEFGSGYIEVGPDGSVKRISYP
;
A
#
# COMPACT_ATOMS: atom_id res chain seq x y z
N MET A 1 -11.86 31.09 27.18
CA MET A 1 -12.35 29.92 27.95
C MET A 1 -11.96 28.68 27.17
N ALA A 2 -10.84 28.03 27.52
CA ALA A 2 -10.35 26.85 26.81
C ALA A 2 -11.18 25.63 27.22
N SER A 3 -11.78 24.94 26.26
CA SER A 3 -12.57 23.73 26.47
C SER A 3 -11.70 22.66 27.14
N ALA A 4 -12.12 22.15 28.32
CA ALA A 4 -11.41 21.08 29.00
C ALA A 4 -11.43 19.82 28.13
N GLN A 5 -10.28 19.42 27.61
CA GLN A 5 -10.12 18.18 26.86
C GLN A 5 -10.03 17.01 27.85
N THR A 6 -10.77 15.94 27.56
CA THR A 6 -10.83 14.72 28.38
C THR A 6 -10.28 13.53 27.57
N ALA A 7 -9.98 12.42 28.23
CA ALA A 7 -9.44 11.21 27.56
C ALA A 7 -10.33 10.72 26.41
N ASN A 8 -11.65 10.90 26.51
CA ASN A 8 -12.63 10.50 25.49
C ASN A 8 -12.83 11.54 24.38
N THR A 9 -12.13 12.66 24.41
CA THR A 9 -12.20 13.67 23.35
C THR A 9 -11.53 13.13 22.08
N ARG A 10 -12.21 13.29 20.93
CA ARG A 10 -11.70 12.85 19.62
C ARG A 10 -10.41 13.60 19.26
N ALA A 11 -9.40 12.85 18.83
CA ALA A 11 -8.12 13.42 18.36
C ALA A 11 -8.26 14.06 16.98
N LYS A 12 -7.72 15.27 16.84
CA LYS A 12 -7.53 15.95 15.55
C LYS A 12 -6.27 15.46 14.87
N ASP A 13 -6.15 15.73 13.57
CA ASP A 13 -4.93 15.42 12.82
C ASP A 13 -3.71 16.17 13.37
N SER A 14 -3.88 17.39 13.89
CA SER A 14 -2.81 18.11 14.59
C SER A 14 -2.31 17.34 15.82
N ASP A 15 -3.23 16.77 16.62
CA ASP A 15 -2.86 16.02 17.83
C ASP A 15 -2.07 14.74 17.48
N ARG A 16 -2.41 14.10 16.34
CA ARG A 16 -1.67 12.94 15.82
C ARG A 16 -0.28 13.33 15.34
N THR A 17 -0.16 14.41 14.57
CA THR A 17 1.12 14.93 14.08
C THR A 17 2.04 15.32 15.24
N ASP A 18 1.51 16.01 16.26
CA ASP A 18 2.24 16.39 17.47
C ASP A 18 2.78 15.15 18.21
N THR A 19 1.95 14.09 18.29
CA THR A 19 2.36 12.82 18.91
C THR A 19 3.48 12.13 18.12
N CYS A 20 3.40 12.11 16.78
CA CYS A 20 4.47 11.56 15.94
C CYS A 20 5.80 12.31 16.14
N GLN A 21 5.77 13.65 16.24
CA GLN A 21 6.97 14.45 16.47
C GLN A 21 7.64 14.15 17.82
N ILE A 22 6.85 13.86 18.87
CA ILE A 22 7.37 13.42 20.17
C ILE A 22 8.03 12.04 20.06
N LEU A 23 7.42 11.11 19.32
CA LEU A 23 7.99 9.77 19.09
C LEU A 23 9.31 9.84 18.30
N ASP A 24 9.40 10.70 17.29
CA ASP A 24 10.62 10.95 16.52
C ASP A 24 11.75 11.51 17.40
N THR A 25 11.40 12.44 18.30
CA THR A 25 12.35 13.00 19.26
C THR A 25 12.85 11.91 20.21
N ALA A 26 11.95 11.06 20.75
CA ALA A 26 12.30 9.97 21.65
C ALA A 26 13.19 8.90 20.98
N LEU A 27 13.00 8.63 19.69
CA LEU A 27 13.90 7.78 18.90
C LEU A 27 15.29 8.41 18.79
N SER A 28 15.37 9.71 18.49
CA SER A 28 16.65 10.43 18.36
C SER A 28 17.44 10.51 19.68
N GLU A 29 16.74 10.55 20.81
CA GLU A 29 17.32 10.53 22.16
C GLU A 29 17.64 9.10 22.65
N GLY A 30 17.31 8.07 21.87
CA GLY A 30 17.56 6.67 22.21
C GLY A 30 16.61 6.08 23.26
N GLN A 31 15.48 6.74 23.53
CA GLN A 31 14.44 6.22 24.46
C GLN A 31 13.54 5.16 23.81
N LEU A 32 13.53 5.08 22.47
CA LEU A 32 12.80 4.08 21.68
C LEU A 32 13.74 3.38 20.70
N SER A 33 13.53 2.09 20.50
CA SER A 33 14.12 1.37 19.36
C SER A 33 13.40 1.70 18.05
N MET A 34 14.06 1.47 16.90
CA MET A 34 13.46 1.66 15.57
C MET A 34 12.17 0.84 15.36
N THR A 35 12.11 -0.37 15.94
CA THR A 35 10.93 -1.25 15.85
C THR A 35 9.77 -0.72 16.69
N GLU A 36 10.04 -0.28 17.92
CA GLU A 36 9.01 0.29 18.81
C GLU A 36 8.50 1.63 18.27
N HIS A 37 9.40 2.45 17.70
CA HIS A 37 9.03 3.70 17.04
C HIS A 37 8.04 3.43 15.89
N ALA A 38 8.32 2.48 15.01
CA ALA A 38 7.43 2.13 13.90
C ALA A 38 6.04 1.67 14.38
N GLU A 39 5.98 0.85 15.42
CA GLU A 39 4.71 0.39 16.02
C GLU A 39 3.92 1.55 16.64
N ARG A 40 4.59 2.45 17.36
CA ARG A 40 3.95 3.58 18.03
C ARG A 40 3.48 4.65 17.03
N VAL A 41 4.22 4.92 15.96
CA VAL A 41 3.80 5.84 14.89
C VAL A 41 2.58 5.29 14.16
N LYS A 42 2.55 3.99 13.88
CA LYS A 42 1.37 3.32 13.31
C LYS A 42 0.16 3.43 14.23
N ALA A 43 0.33 3.22 15.54
CA ALA A 43 -0.75 3.40 16.51
C ALA A 43 -1.22 4.87 16.57
N ALA A 44 -0.30 5.84 16.62
CA ALA A 44 -0.60 7.27 16.72
C ALA A 44 -1.39 7.79 15.52
N THR A 45 -1.04 7.38 14.30
CA THR A 45 -1.77 7.76 13.08
C THR A 45 -3.19 7.21 13.01
N SER A 46 -3.47 6.09 13.67
CA SER A 46 -4.79 5.46 13.72
C SER A 46 -5.64 5.80 14.96
N ALA A 47 -5.07 6.50 15.94
CA ALA A 47 -5.74 6.79 17.20
C ALA A 47 -6.98 7.69 17.02
N ALA A 48 -8.08 7.31 17.66
CA ALA A 48 -9.35 8.01 17.60
C ALA A 48 -9.50 9.04 18.74
N THR A 49 -8.82 8.84 19.86
CA THR A 49 -8.99 9.65 21.09
C THR A 49 -7.69 10.26 21.62
N LEU A 50 -7.80 11.39 22.34
CA LEU A 50 -6.65 12.02 23.01
C LEU A 50 -6.07 11.14 24.13
N GLY A 51 -6.88 10.26 24.72
CA GLY A 51 -6.42 9.26 25.69
C GLY A 51 -5.48 8.23 25.07
N GLU A 52 -5.82 7.73 23.88
CA GLU A 52 -4.98 6.77 23.13
C GLU A 52 -3.62 7.39 22.76
N LEU A 53 -3.60 8.62 22.26
CA LEU A 53 -2.35 9.32 21.92
C LEU A 53 -1.43 9.49 23.13
N ARG A 54 -2.00 9.79 24.30
CA ARG A 54 -1.22 9.91 25.54
C ARG A 54 -0.64 8.61 26.05
N MET A 55 -1.34 7.50 25.89
CA MET A 55 -0.83 6.19 26.28
C MET A 55 0.45 5.83 25.51
N LEU A 56 0.60 6.31 24.27
CA LEU A 56 1.76 6.04 23.42
C LEU A 56 3.03 6.81 23.81
N VAL A 57 2.89 7.90 24.57
CA VAL A 57 4.00 8.76 24.99
C VAL A 57 4.13 8.91 26.50
N GLY A 58 3.24 8.28 27.28
CA GLY A 58 3.15 8.48 28.73
C GLY A 58 4.32 7.89 29.53
N ASP A 59 5.07 6.98 28.93
CA ASP A 59 6.29 6.37 29.46
C ASP A 59 7.58 7.09 29.04
N LEU A 60 7.50 8.02 28.08
CA LEU A 60 8.65 8.73 27.55
C LEU A 60 9.02 9.93 28.42
N GLN A 61 10.31 10.19 28.56
CA GLN A 61 10.82 11.38 29.25
C GLN A 61 10.80 12.56 28.27
N THR A 62 9.64 13.19 28.11
CA THR A 62 9.40 14.24 27.09
C THR A 62 9.87 15.64 27.51
N ALA A 63 10.79 15.76 28.48
CA ALA A 63 11.16 17.05 29.08
C ALA A 63 11.77 18.06 28.08
N ASN A 64 12.28 17.58 26.94
CA ASN A 64 12.91 18.39 25.89
C ASN A 64 12.16 18.37 24.55
N ALA A 65 10.95 17.78 24.49
CA ALA A 65 10.22 17.69 23.23
C ALA A 65 9.74 19.09 22.76
N PRO A 66 9.95 19.46 21.47
CA PRO A 66 9.58 20.77 20.94
C PRO A 66 8.06 21.01 20.88
N VAL A 67 7.26 19.94 21.02
CA VAL A 67 5.81 19.98 21.00
C VAL A 67 5.26 19.32 22.25
N GLN A 68 4.32 19.99 22.91
CA GLN A 68 3.68 19.54 24.14
C GLN A 68 2.23 19.18 23.85
N LEU A 69 1.84 17.93 24.13
CA LEU A 69 0.45 17.52 24.00
C LEU A 69 -0.45 18.28 24.97
N PRO A 70 -1.71 18.58 24.59
CA PRO A 70 -2.63 19.29 25.46
C PRO A 70 -2.83 18.60 26.81
N THR A 71 -2.85 19.37 27.89
CA THR A 71 -3.04 18.87 29.26
C THR A 71 -4.49 18.46 29.52
N LEU A 72 -4.85 17.19 29.29
CA LEU A 72 -6.12 16.63 29.72
C LEU A 72 -6.21 16.64 31.24
N THR A 73 -7.37 17.08 31.73
CA THR A 73 -7.71 17.06 33.15
C THR A 73 -8.07 15.63 33.55
N ALA A 74 -7.33 15.03 34.47
CA ALA A 74 -7.69 13.74 35.05
C ALA A 74 -9.06 13.85 35.75
N PRO A 75 -9.95 12.84 35.65
CA PRO A 75 -11.14 12.83 36.48
C PRO A 75 -10.71 12.85 37.95
N ARG A 76 -11.26 13.80 38.71
CA ARG A 76 -11.12 13.87 40.17
C ARG A 76 -11.69 12.59 40.77
N SER A 77 -10.84 11.60 40.99
CA SER A 77 -11.14 10.51 41.89
C SER A 77 -11.12 11.09 43.31
N PRO A 78 -12.19 10.96 44.12
CA PRO A 78 -12.14 11.42 45.50
C PRO A 78 -11.05 10.63 46.23
N ALA A 79 -10.03 11.35 46.69
CA ALA A 79 -8.97 10.80 47.51
C ALA A 79 -9.56 10.30 48.83
N ILE A 80 -9.39 9.01 49.11
CA ILE A 80 -9.63 8.45 50.44
C ILE A 80 -8.29 8.51 51.19
N PRO A 81 -8.11 9.42 52.17
CA PRO A 81 -6.90 9.42 52.97
C PRO A 81 -6.91 8.22 53.92
N ARG A 82 -5.84 7.44 53.86
CA ARG A 82 -5.56 6.35 54.81
C ARG A 82 -4.77 6.93 55.98
N THR A 83 -5.39 7.12 57.14
CA THR A 83 -4.71 7.00 58.43
C THR A 83 -5.62 6.41 59.51
N ALA A 84 -5.11 5.33 60.11
CA ALA A 84 -5.24 4.87 61.49
C ALA A 84 -6.62 4.73 62.18
N THR A 85 -6.91 3.47 62.52
CA THR A 85 -7.59 3.02 63.77
C THR A 85 -9.12 3.12 63.82
N GLY A 86 -9.79 1.99 63.52
CA GLY A 86 -11.14 1.71 64.08
C GLY A 86 -12.27 1.22 63.16
N TRP A 87 -12.02 0.51 62.05
CA TRP A 87 -13.09 0.17 61.07
C TRP A 87 -13.62 -1.29 61.07
N GLY A 88 -13.17 -2.15 61.99
CA GLY A 88 -13.48 -3.58 62.00
C GLY A 88 -14.97 -3.95 62.10
N LEU A 89 -15.83 -3.03 62.57
CA LEU A 89 -17.24 -3.35 62.86
C LEU A 89 -18.24 -2.94 61.75
N ARG A 90 -17.84 -2.16 60.73
CA ARG A 90 -18.79 -1.66 59.69
C ARG A 90 -18.74 -2.39 58.35
N ILE A 91 -17.73 -3.21 58.09
CA ILE A 91 -17.63 -3.99 56.85
C ILE A 91 -18.62 -5.17 56.84
N ALA A 92 -18.95 -5.72 58.02
CA ALA A 92 -19.88 -6.86 58.11
C ALA A 92 -21.32 -6.52 57.71
N ALA A 93 -21.79 -5.28 57.96
CA ALA A 93 -23.17 -4.89 57.65
C ALA A 93 -23.41 -4.58 56.15
N ALA A 94 -22.40 -4.09 55.44
CA ALA A 94 -22.53 -3.75 54.02
C ALA A 94 -22.53 -5.00 53.11
N ALA A 95 -21.78 -6.04 53.47
CA ALA A 95 -21.71 -7.28 52.69
C ALA A 95 -23.06 -8.04 52.64
N VAL A 96 -23.84 -8.00 53.73
CA VAL A 96 -25.15 -8.68 53.80
C VAL A 96 -26.19 -8.00 52.90
N LEU A 97 -26.16 -6.67 52.78
CA LEU A 97 -27.11 -5.93 51.94
C LEU A 97 -26.84 -6.09 50.44
N VAL A 98 -25.56 -6.22 50.03
CA VAL A 98 -25.19 -6.48 48.63
C VAL A 98 -25.63 -7.88 48.20
N LEU A 99 -25.46 -8.89 49.06
CA LEU A 99 -25.88 -10.26 48.75
C LEU A 99 -27.41 -10.40 48.70
N LEU A 100 -28.15 -9.68 49.54
CA LEU A 100 -29.62 -9.66 49.50
C LEU A 100 -30.13 -8.98 48.22
N GLY A 101 -29.48 -7.88 47.80
CA GLY A 101 -29.84 -7.16 46.57
C GLY A 101 -29.63 -7.99 45.30
N ILE A 102 -28.56 -8.77 45.23
CA ILE A 102 -28.27 -9.67 44.09
C ILE A 102 -29.30 -10.82 44.03
N GLY A 103 -29.69 -11.38 45.19
CA GLY A 103 -30.67 -12.47 45.24
C GLY A 103 -32.08 -12.08 44.78
N ILE A 104 -32.56 -10.89 45.16
CA ILE A 104 -33.88 -10.40 44.75
C ILE A 104 -33.89 -9.98 43.26
N GLY A 105 -32.78 -9.40 42.78
CA GLY A 105 -32.63 -9.00 41.38
C GLY A 105 -32.70 -10.18 40.41
N TRP A 106 -32.10 -11.32 40.76
CA TRP A 106 -32.19 -12.53 39.92
C TRP A 106 -33.54 -13.24 40.00
N GLY A 107 -34.20 -13.26 41.17
CA GLY A 107 -35.43 -14.02 41.39
C GLY A 107 -36.69 -13.43 40.74
N LEU A 108 -36.75 -12.11 40.54
CA LEU A 108 -37.96 -11.43 40.01
C LEU A 108 -37.85 -10.97 38.56
N TYR A 109 -36.64 -10.78 38.02
CA TYR A 109 -36.43 -10.21 36.68
C TYR A 109 -35.63 -11.09 35.71
N GLY A 110 -35.24 -12.31 36.11
CA GLY A 110 -34.42 -13.20 35.28
C GLY A 110 -35.09 -13.77 34.02
N ASN A 111 -36.39 -13.54 33.79
CA ASN A 111 -37.13 -14.13 32.66
C ASN A 111 -37.95 -13.14 31.81
N THR A 112 -37.63 -11.85 31.82
CA THR A 112 -38.12 -10.94 30.77
C THR A 112 -37.04 -10.83 29.70
N GLY A 113 -37.28 -11.39 28.52
CA GLY A 113 -36.39 -11.22 27.37
C GLY A 113 -36.05 -9.75 27.17
N SER A 114 -34.76 -9.45 27.10
CA SER A 114 -34.25 -8.08 26.98
C SER A 114 -34.87 -7.37 25.77
N PRO A 115 -35.24 -6.07 25.86
CA PRO A 115 -35.80 -5.31 24.73
C PRO A 115 -34.76 -4.94 23.67
N LEU A 116 -33.51 -5.37 23.84
CA LEU A 116 -32.49 -5.32 22.79
C LEU A 116 -32.57 -6.60 21.98
N ASP A 117 -33.72 -6.76 21.30
CA ASP A 117 -33.81 -7.65 20.16
C ASP A 117 -32.93 -7.00 19.09
N PHE A 118 -31.64 -7.36 19.10
CA PHE A 118 -30.76 -7.03 17.99
C PHE A 118 -31.32 -7.83 16.83
N THR A 119 -32.19 -7.20 16.02
CA THR A 119 -32.45 -7.56 14.64
C THR A 119 -31.15 -8.12 14.12
N SER A 120 -31.08 -9.45 13.98
CA SER A 120 -29.82 -10.12 13.66
C SER A 120 -29.35 -9.46 12.38
N ASP A 121 -28.27 -8.68 12.46
CA ASP A 121 -27.77 -7.91 11.33
C ASP A 121 -27.70 -8.89 10.13
N PRO A 122 -28.53 -8.71 9.10
CA PRO A 122 -28.58 -9.67 7.99
C PRO A 122 -27.21 -9.79 7.31
N GLY A 123 -26.36 -8.76 7.41
CA GLY A 123 -24.99 -8.74 6.91
C GLY A 123 -23.95 -9.38 7.84
N ALA A 124 -24.28 -9.65 9.11
CA ALA A 124 -23.40 -10.38 10.02
C ALA A 124 -23.48 -11.90 9.84
N LYS A 125 -24.48 -12.39 9.10
CA LYS A 125 -24.55 -13.80 8.70
C LYS A 125 -23.68 -14.00 7.46
N SER A 126 -22.80 -15.00 7.50
CA SER A 126 -22.07 -15.43 6.32
C SER A 126 -23.07 -15.76 5.21
N ASP A 127 -22.95 -15.06 4.09
CA ASP A 127 -23.77 -15.21 2.89
C ASP A 127 -23.36 -16.41 2.04
N GLY A 128 -22.34 -17.17 2.48
CA GLY A 128 -21.83 -18.34 1.77
C GLY A 128 -21.08 -18.02 0.48
N VAL A 129 -20.77 -16.75 0.21
CA VAL A 129 -20.00 -16.35 -0.97
C VAL A 129 -18.52 -16.61 -0.70
N ALA A 130 -17.95 -17.58 -1.42
CA ALA A 130 -16.53 -17.90 -1.30
C ALA A 130 -15.66 -16.73 -1.81
N PRO A 131 -14.58 -16.36 -1.10
CA PRO A 131 -13.68 -15.32 -1.58
C PRO A 131 -12.99 -15.77 -2.87
N VAL A 132 -13.05 -14.95 -3.91
CA VAL A 132 -12.26 -15.14 -5.14
C VAL A 132 -10.90 -14.49 -4.93
N VAL A 133 -9.85 -15.31 -4.82
CA VAL A 133 -8.47 -14.81 -4.72
C VAL A 133 -7.94 -14.54 -6.11
N LEU A 134 -7.71 -13.26 -6.43
CA LEU A 134 -7.05 -12.86 -7.67
C LEU A 134 -5.53 -12.98 -7.48
N THR A 135 -4.88 -13.77 -8.34
CA THR A 135 -3.42 -13.93 -8.38
C THR A 135 -2.84 -13.33 -9.67
N PRO A 136 -2.82 -11.98 -9.79
CA PRO A 136 -2.26 -11.36 -10.98
C PRO A 136 -0.75 -11.61 -11.05
N PRO A 137 -0.18 -11.79 -12.26
CA PRO A 137 1.27 -11.93 -12.43
C PRO A 137 1.98 -10.65 -11.97
N ARG A 138 2.92 -10.79 -11.02
CA ARG A 138 3.69 -9.68 -10.44
C ARG A 138 5.09 -9.49 -11.03
N GLN A 139 5.49 -10.38 -11.94
CA GLN A 139 6.82 -10.39 -12.56
C GLN A 139 6.68 -10.41 -14.08
N LEU A 140 6.33 -9.27 -14.67
CA LEU A 140 6.10 -9.16 -16.12
C LEU A 140 7.37 -9.35 -16.93
N GLN A 141 8.52 -9.00 -16.34
CA GLN A 141 9.85 -9.12 -16.95
C GLN A 141 10.43 -10.55 -16.90
N SER A 142 9.67 -11.53 -16.41
CA SER A 142 10.03 -12.94 -16.49
C SER A 142 9.56 -13.55 -17.81
N LEU A 143 10.11 -14.71 -18.19
CA LEU A 143 9.67 -15.44 -19.39
C LEU A 143 8.15 -15.74 -19.35
N GLY A 144 7.66 -16.22 -18.21
CA GLY A 144 6.23 -16.47 -18.01
C GLY A 144 5.40 -15.17 -17.99
N GLY A 145 5.96 -14.10 -17.44
CA GLY A 145 5.33 -12.77 -17.41
C GLY A 145 5.10 -12.17 -18.79
N LEU A 146 6.13 -12.17 -19.65
CA LEU A 146 6.03 -11.66 -21.02
C LEU A 146 5.07 -12.51 -21.85
N ASN A 147 5.21 -13.85 -21.80
CA ASN A 147 4.32 -14.75 -22.53
C ASN A 147 2.87 -14.59 -22.08
N GLY A 148 2.64 -14.53 -20.75
CA GLY A 148 1.32 -14.29 -20.17
C GLY A 148 0.74 -12.94 -20.57
N LEU A 149 1.55 -11.87 -20.61
CA LEU A 149 1.10 -10.56 -21.08
C LEU A 149 0.60 -10.62 -22.54
N PHE A 150 1.33 -11.29 -23.43
CA PHE A 150 0.89 -11.49 -24.81
C PHE A 150 -0.36 -12.37 -24.92
N GLU A 151 -0.54 -13.37 -24.06
CA GLU A 151 -1.79 -14.13 -23.96
C GLU A 151 -2.97 -13.26 -23.50
N GLN A 152 -2.74 -12.34 -22.57
CA GLN A 152 -3.76 -11.37 -22.13
C GLN A 152 -4.10 -10.38 -23.24
N MET A 153 -3.12 -9.98 -24.07
CA MET A 153 -3.41 -9.17 -25.27
C MET A 153 -4.31 -9.94 -26.24
N ARG A 154 -3.99 -11.20 -26.55
CA ARG A 154 -4.83 -12.04 -27.43
C ARG A 154 -6.23 -12.24 -26.86
N THR A 155 -6.35 -12.42 -25.56
CA THR A 155 -7.64 -12.58 -24.87
C THR A 155 -8.50 -11.32 -24.96
N LYS A 156 -7.95 -10.14 -24.68
CA LYS A 156 -8.72 -8.88 -24.68
C LYS A 156 -8.97 -8.34 -26.09
N PHE A 157 -7.96 -8.40 -26.96
CA PHE A 157 -7.97 -7.67 -28.23
C PHE A 157 -8.02 -8.58 -29.46
N GLY A 158 -7.87 -9.90 -29.32
CA GLY A 158 -7.81 -10.85 -30.42
C GLY A 158 -6.46 -10.93 -31.14
N ASP A 159 -5.51 -10.06 -30.81
CA ASP A 159 -4.17 -10.03 -31.39
C ASP A 159 -3.13 -9.40 -30.44
N THR A 160 -1.88 -9.33 -30.89
CA THR A 160 -0.75 -8.68 -30.20
C THR A 160 -0.26 -7.42 -30.94
N ARG A 161 -1.13 -6.80 -31.74
CA ARG A 161 -0.76 -5.66 -32.58
C ARG A 161 -0.78 -4.35 -31.78
N GLY A 162 0.25 -3.52 -31.96
CA GLY A 162 0.31 -2.20 -31.36
C GLY A 162 1.43 -1.34 -31.93
N TYR A 163 1.46 -0.09 -31.50
CA TYR A 163 2.52 0.87 -31.83
C TYR A 163 3.71 0.71 -30.89
N GLU A 164 3.44 0.57 -29.60
CA GLU A 164 4.47 0.43 -28.57
C GLU A 164 3.93 -0.39 -27.38
N LEU A 165 4.81 -1.19 -26.78
CA LEU A 165 4.55 -1.86 -25.51
C LEU A 165 5.72 -1.60 -24.57
N THR A 166 5.46 -0.85 -23.51
CA THR A 166 6.42 -0.57 -22.46
C THR A 166 6.14 -1.47 -21.26
N ILE A 167 7.15 -2.18 -20.77
CA ILE A 167 7.00 -3.23 -19.75
C ILE A 167 7.91 -2.92 -18.57
N PHE A 168 7.28 -2.52 -17.47
CA PHE A 168 7.92 -2.37 -16.16
C PHE A 168 7.88 -3.70 -15.41
N ALA A 169 8.40 -3.73 -14.19
CA ALA A 169 8.45 -4.95 -13.39
C ALA A 169 7.05 -5.52 -13.09
N ASP A 170 6.11 -4.64 -12.72
CA ASP A 170 4.79 -4.98 -12.17
C ASP A 170 3.59 -4.50 -13.03
N TYR A 171 3.82 -3.65 -14.04
CA TYR A 171 2.79 -3.21 -14.98
C TYR A 171 3.35 -3.01 -16.40
N ALA A 172 2.47 -2.93 -17.38
CA ALA A 172 2.83 -2.60 -18.75
C ALA A 172 1.88 -1.53 -19.32
N ILE A 173 2.34 -0.80 -20.31
CA ILE A 173 1.56 0.19 -21.07
C ILE A 173 1.61 -0.21 -22.53
N LEU A 174 0.43 -0.31 -23.14
CA LEU A 174 0.24 -0.73 -24.52
C LEU A 174 -0.47 0.37 -25.31
N ASP A 175 0.22 0.90 -26.30
CA ASP A 175 -0.31 1.89 -27.23
C ASP A 175 -0.75 1.20 -28.52
N ARG A 176 -2.02 1.38 -28.90
CA ARG A 176 -2.65 0.71 -30.04
C ARG A 176 -3.46 1.67 -30.91
N PRO A 177 -3.67 1.32 -32.20
CA PRO A 177 -4.63 2.03 -33.03
C PRO A 177 -6.02 2.05 -32.39
N ASP A 178 -6.70 3.19 -32.46
CA ASP A 178 -8.13 3.25 -32.21
C ASP A 178 -8.89 2.72 -33.44
N SER A 179 -9.70 1.68 -33.28
CA SER A 179 -10.51 1.10 -34.36
C SER A 179 -11.61 2.04 -34.86
N SER A 180 -11.98 3.05 -34.06
CA SER A 180 -13.02 4.02 -34.40
C SER A 180 -12.47 5.29 -35.06
N ASP A 181 -11.19 5.63 -34.83
CA ASP A 181 -10.52 6.79 -35.42
C ASP A 181 -9.03 6.50 -35.67
N GLU A 182 -8.65 6.30 -36.94
CA GLU A 182 -7.28 5.98 -37.34
C GLU A 182 -6.24 7.07 -37.01
N ARG A 183 -6.68 8.28 -36.62
CA ARG A 183 -5.81 9.38 -36.18
C ARG A 183 -5.57 9.37 -34.67
N ARG A 184 -6.16 8.43 -33.95
CA ARG A 184 -6.07 8.31 -32.49
C ARG A 184 -5.31 7.05 -32.09
N THR A 185 -4.70 7.16 -30.92
CA THR A 185 -4.06 6.06 -30.22
C THR A 185 -4.81 5.80 -28.92
N LEU A 186 -5.02 4.53 -28.58
CA LEU A 186 -5.52 4.10 -27.28
C LEU A 186 -4.36 3.57 -26.45
N SER A 187 -4.16 4.14 -25.27
CA SER A 187 -3.13 3.72 -24.32
C SER A 187 -3.76 2.96 -23.16
N TYR A 188 -3.46 1.67 -23.07
CA TYR A 188 -3.96 0.77 -22.03
C TYR A 188 -2.88 0.47 -21.00
N THR A 189 -3.21 0.56 -19.72
CA THR A 189 -2.36 0.05 -18.65
C THR A 189 -2.76 -1.38 -18.30
N TYR A 190 -1.78 -2.27 -18.16
CA TYR A 190 -1.96 -3.63 -17.67
C TYR A 190 -1.33 -3.78 -16.28
N ARG A 191 -2.15 -4.14 -15.29
CA ARG A 191 -1.71 -4.45 -13.92
C ARG A 191 -2.51 -5.64 -13.36
N GLY A 192 -2.33 -6.81 -13.97
CA GLY A 192 -3.13 -8.00 -13.65
C GLY A 192 -4.51 -8.05 -14.33
N GLY A 193 -4.79 -7.01 -15.11
CA GLY A 193 -5.97 -6.78 -15.93
C GLY A 193 -5.70 -5.52 -16.75
N TRP A 194 -6.45 -5.33 -17.83
CA TRP A 194 -6.30 -4.15 -18.69
C TRP A 194 -7.30 -3.08 -18.29
N ASP A 195 -6.79 -1.93 -17.85
CA ASP A 195 -7.59 -0.76 -17.49
C ASP A 195 -8.35 -0.18 -18.69
N ASP A 196 -9.23 0.79 -18.41
CA ASP A 196 -9.85 1.61 -19.44
C ASP A 196 -8.78 2.48 -20.14
N PRO A 197 -8.83 2.61 -21.47
CA PRO A 197 -7.79 3.32 -22.20
C PRO A 197 -7.92 4.83 -22.06
N SER A 198 -6.79 5.50 -22.10
CA SER A 198 -6.73 6.93 -22.43
C SER A 198 -6.54 7.11 -23.94
N THR A 199 -6.97 8.27 -24.47
CA THR A 199 -6.86 8.59 -25.90
C THR A 199 -5.75 9.60 -26.16
N GLY A 200 -4.91 9.34 -27.15
CA GLY A 200 -3.88 10.25 -27.67
C GLY A 200 -4.05 10.54 -29.16
N ALA A 201 -3.26 11.48 -29.68
CA ALA A 201 -3.09 11.63 -31.12
C ALA A 201 -2.07 10.60 -31.62
N ARG A 202 -2.33 10.03 -32.79
CA ARG A 202 -1.39 9.11 -33.44
C ARG A 202 -0.16 9.87 -33.94
N GLY A 203 1.04 9.36 -33.65
CA GLY A 203 2.31 9.88 -34.14
C GLY A 203 2.54 9.58 -35.63
N SER A 204 3.39 10.37 -36.28
CA SER A 204 3.75 10.15 -37.70
C SER A 204 4.46 8.82 -37.95
N ASP A 205 5.19 8.33 -36.95
CA ASP A 205 6.01 7.13 -37.02
C ASP A 205 5.28 5.90 -36.45
N ASP A 206 4.01 6.06 -36.03
CA ASP A 206 3.21 5.00 -35.41
C ASP A 206 2.73 4.00 -36.46
N VAL A 207 3.42 2.86 -36.50
CA VAL A 207 3.11 1.73 -37.37
C VAL A 207 2.74 0.53 -36.50
N ALA A 208 1.51 0.03 -36.66
CA ALA A 208 1.06 -1.11 -35.88
C ALA A 208 1.73 -2.40 -36.38
N VAL A 209 2.45 -3.08 -35.50
CA VAL A 209 3.15 -4.33 -35.77
C VAL A 209 2.77 -5.38 -34.73
N ASP A 210 3.03 -6.65 -35.03
CA ASP A 210 2.87 -7.71 -34.03
C ASP A 210 4.01 -7.62 -33.01
N LEU A 211 3.69 -7.13 -31.81
CA LEU A 211 4.64 -6.89 -30.73
C LEU A 211 5.13 -8.20 -30.09
N ALA A 212 4.43 -9.31 -30.31
CA ALA A 212 4.84 -10.62 -29.79
C ALA A 212 5.82 -11.35 -30.72
N LYS A 213 6.16 -10.78 -31.88
CA LYS A 213 7.05 -11.40 -32.88
C LYS A 213 8.53 -11.24 -32.50
N MET A 214 8.89 -11.75 -31.32
CA MET A 214 10.23 -11.74 -30.76
C MET A 214 10.55 -13.05 -30.03
N ASP A 215 11.84 -13.35 -29.87
CA ASP A 215 12.31 -14.40 -28.99
C ASP A 215 12.32 -13.89 -27.54
N THR A 216 11.24 -14.18 -26.81
CA THR A 216 11.09 -13.76 -25.41
C THR A 216 12.16 -14.34 -24.50
N THR A 217 12.72 -15.50 -24.83
CA THR A 217 13.79 -16.11 -24.02
C THR A 217 15.09 -15.33 -24.19
N ALA A 218 15.45 -15.00 -25.43
CA ALA A 218 16.63 -14.18 -25.73
C ALA A 218 16.51 -12.79 -25.08
N ILE A 219 15.35 -12.12 -25.22
CA ILE A 219 15.11 -10.80 -24.62
C ILE A 219 15.23 -10.83 -23.10
N VAL A 220 14.63 -11.82 -22.42
CA VAL A 220 14.76 -11.98 -20.96
C VAL A 220 16.20 -12.26 -20.56
N GLY A 221 16.96 -12.99 -21.38
CA GLY A 221 18.40 -13.19 -21.17
C GLY A 221 19.17 -11.87 -21.16
N VAL A 222 18.97 -11.02 -22.17
CA VAL A 222 19.59 -9.69 -22.24
C VAL A 222 19.14 -8.82 -21.07
N LEU A 223 17.84 -8.82 -20.74
CA LEU A 223 17.27 -8.04 -19.65
C LEU A 223 17.92 -8.36 -18.30
N ARG A 224 18.15 -9.65 -18.02
CA ARG A 224 18.78 -10.10 -16.77
C ARG A 224 20.25 -9.70 -16.65
N GLY A 225 20.97 -9.62 -17.76
CA GLY A 225 22.37 -9.17 -17.78
C GLY A 225 22.53 -7.68 -18.07
N ALA A 226 21.43 -6.93 -18.19
CA ALA A 226 21.47 -5.52 -18.58
C ALA A 226 22.19 -4.64 -17.55
N PRO A 227 21.97 -4.78 -16.22
CA PRO A 227 22.70 -3.99 -15.23
C PRO A 227 24.21 -4.17 -15.34
N GLU A 228 24.69 -5.42 -15.41
CA GLU A 228 26.12 -5.72 -15.54
C GLU A 228 26.69 -5.21 -16.86
N THR A 229 25.95 -5.38 -17.96
CA THR A 229 26.36 -4.88 -19.28
C THR A 229 26.49 -3.35 -19.31
N LEU A 230 25.66 -2.65 -18.54
CA LEU A 230 25.66 -1.19 -18.44
C LEU A 230 26.58 -0.64 -17.33
N ASN A 231 27.37 -1.51 -16.68
CA ASN A 231 28.22 -1.17 -15.54
C ASN A 231 27.45 -0.57 -14.35
N ILE A 232 26.18 -0.95 -14.16
CA ILE A 232 25.35 -0.56 -13.03
C ILE A 232 25.35 -1.73 -12.04
N LYS A 233 25.73 -1.49 -10.78
CA LYS A 233 25.68 -2.55 -9.78
C LYS A 233 24.22 -2.95 -9.51
N PRO A 234 23.90 -4.24 -9.36
CA PRO A 234 22.51 -4.66 -9.10
C PRO A 234 21.84 -3.97 -7.90
N ALA A 235 22.62 -3.62 -6.88
CA ALA A 235 22.14 -2.91 -5.69
C ALA A 235 21.81 -1.41 -5.94
N GLU A 236 22.30 -0.84 -7.04
CA GLU A 236 22.11 0.57 -7.43
C GLU A 236 20.98 0.74 -8.46
N VAL A 237 20.42 -0.38 -8.97
CA VAL A 237 19.30 -0.35 -9.92
C VAL A 237 18.05 0.17 -9.23
N GLN A 238 17.55 1.31 -9.70
CA GLN A 238 16.28 1.89 -9.22
C GLN A 238 15.09 1.46 -10.08
N ASN A 239 15.28 1.41 -11.39
CA ASN A 239 14.22 1.05 -12.32
C ASN A 239 14.81 0.27 -13.50
N THR A 240 14.03 -0.68 -13.98
CA THR A 240 14.32 -1.43 -15.20
C THR A 240 13.02 -1.59 -15.96
N TYR A 241 13.03 -1.26 -17.24
CA TYR A 241 11.88 -1.45 -18.12
C TYR A 241 12.36 -1.72 -19.54
N LEU A 242 11.55 -2.39 -20.33
CA LEU A 242 11.80 -2.56 -21.76
C LEU A 242 10.70 -1.91 -22.59
N ILE A 243 11.08 -1.36 -23.73
CA ILE A 243 10.17 -0.82 -24.73
C ILE A 243 10.26 -1.68 -25.97
N VAL A 244 9.12 -2.23 -26.40
CA VAL A 244 8.98 -2.96 -27.66
C VAL A 244 8.25 -2.07 -28.66
N ARG A 245 8.87 -1.83 -29.81
CA ARG A 245 8.30 -0.98 -30.87
C ARG A 245 8.79 -1.42 -32.26
N PRO A 246 8.16 -0.97 -33.34
CA PRO A 246 8.72 -1.12 -34.68
C PRO A 246 10.15 -0.59 -34.76
N ALA A 247 11.03 -1.32 -35.44
CA ALA A 247 12.35 -0.84 -35.78
C ALA A 247 12.22 0.33 -36.77
N ARG A 248 13.03 1.37 -36.56
CA ARG A 248 13.15 2.52 -37.47
C ARG A 248 14.16 2.30 -38.59
N ASP A 249 14.69 1.08 -38.69
CA ASP A 249 15.68 0.72 -39.69
C ASP A 249 15.01 0.56 -41.07
N PRO A 250 15.34 1.40 -42.06
CA PRO A 250 14.73 1.33 -43.39
C PRO A 250 15.12 0.06 -44.16
N THR A 251 16.18 -0.64 -43.74
CA THR A 251 16.64 -1.88 -44.39
C THR A 251 15.88 -3.12 -43.91
N THR A 252 15.17 -3.01 -42.78
CA THR A 252 14.34 -4.09 -42.21
C THR A 252 12.92 -3.62 -41.85
N PRO A 253 12.11 -3.15 -42.82
CA PRO A 253 10.76 -2.64 -42.54
C PRO A 253 9.89 -3.69 -41.84
N GLY A 254 9.22 -3.28 -40.75
CA GLY A 254 8.33 -4.14 -39.97
C GLY A 254 9.04 -5.10 -39.01
N ALA A 255 10.37 -5.04 -38.91
CA ALA A 255 11.10 -5.68 -37.80
C ALA A 255 10.78 -4.98 -36.47
N LEU A 256 10.99 -5.66 -35.35
CA LEU A 256 10.89 -5.07 -34.02
C LEU A 256 12.26 -4.54 -33.56
N SER A 257 12.21 -3.56 -32.66
CA SER A 257 13.34 -3.16 -31.82
C SER A 257 12.89 -3.23 -30.37
N VAL A 258 13.74 -3.79 -29.51
CA VAL A 258 13.51 -3.83 -28.06
C VAL A 258 14.59 -3.00 -27.39
N ALA A 259 14.21 -1.99 -26.63
CA ALA A 259 15.13 -1.16 -25.86
C ALA A 259 14.95 -1.45 -24.37
N ILE A 260 15.99 -1.96 -23.72
CA ILE A 260 16.02 -2.28 -22.29
C ILE A 260 16.73 -1.14 -21.58
N TYR A 261 16.00 -0.42 -20.73
CA TYR A 261 16.51 0.69 -19.93
C TYR A 261 16.79 0.22 -18.51
N VAL A 262 17.94 0.65 -17.97
CA VAL A 262 18.30 0.47 -16.57
C VAL A 262 18.73 1.81 -16.02
N SER A 263 18.11 2.26 -14.93
CA SER A 263 18.45 3.51 -14.26
C SER A 263 18.95 3.26 -12.84
N SER A 264 19.89 4.10 -12.43
CA SER A 264 20.44 4.20 -11.09
C SER A 264 20.34 5.65 -10.58
N GLU A 265 20.79 5.90 -9.37
CA GLU A 265 20.91 7.27 -8.85
C GLU A 265 21.93 8.14 -9.62
N PHE A 266 22.90 7.50 -10.29
CA PHE A 266 24.00 8.18 -10.97
C PHE A 266 23.76 8.40 -12.47
N GLY A 267 22.69 7.84 -13.02
CA GLY A 267 22.39 7.93 -14.45
C GLY A 267 21.63 6.71 -14.97
N SER A 268 21.35 6.71 -16.26
CA SER A 268 20.60 5.65 -16.94
C SER A 268 21.28 5.23 -18.22
N GLY A 269 21.39 3.92 -18.43
CA GLY A 269 21.83 3.34 -19.68
C GLY A 269 20.71 2.56 -20.37
N TYR A 270 20.94 2.16 -21.62
CA TYR A 270 20.06 1.23 -22.29
C TYR A 270 20.78 0.33 -23.29
N ILE A 271 20.19 -0.83 -23.55
CA ILE A 271 20.60 -1.78 -24.56
C ILE A 271 19.46 -1.90 -25.57
N GLU A 272 19.75 -1.60 -26.84
CA GLU A 272 18.83 -1.81 -27.94
C GLU A 272 19.18 -3.10 -28.67
N VAL A 273 18.19 -3.97 -28.84
CA VAL A 273 18.33 -5.29 -29.47
C VAL A 273 17.28 -5.52 -30.56
N GLY A 274 17.58 -6.44 -31.47
CA GLY A 274 16.64 -6.98 -32.45
C GLY A 274 15.61 -7.93 -31.82
N PRO A 275 14.63 -8.42 -32.61
CA PRO A 275 13.59 -9.33 -32.14
C PRO A 275 14.15 -10.69 -31.66
N ASP A 276 15.34 -11.07 -32.09
CA ASP A 276 16.06 -12.29 -31.73
C ASP A 276 17.05 -12.09 -30.56
N GLY A 277 17.09 -10.89 -29.96
CA GLY A 277 18.05 -10.52 -28.93
C GLY A 277 19.42 -10.11 -29.44
N SER A 278 19.63 -10.02 -30.77
CA SER A 278 20.88 -9.50 -31.35
C SER A 278 21.11 -8.04 -30.94
N VAL A 279 22.30 -7.72 -30.41
CA VAL A 279 22.60 -6.37 -29.94
C VAL A 279 22.76 -5.41 -31.10
N LYS A 280 21.99 -4.32 -31.09
CA LYS A 280 22.09 -3.21 -32.05
C LYS A 280 22.91 -2.05 -31.49
N ARG A 281 22.69 -1.69 -30.23
CA ARG A 281 23.35 -0.56 -29.58
C ARG A 281 23.40 -0.72 -28.07
N ILE A 282 24.49 -0.28 -27.47
CA ILE A 282 24.65 -0.15 -26.02
C ILE A 282 24.96 1.31 -25.72
N SER A 283 24.22 1.91 -24.79
CA SER A 283 24.43 3.28 -24.32
C SER A 283 24.65 3.24 -22.83
N TYR A 284 25.87 3.55 -22.39
CA TYR A 284 26.23 3.62 -20.97
C TYR A 284 25.62 4.89 -20.31
N PRO A 285 25.47 4.88 -18.96
CA PRO A 285 25.04 6.05 -18.18
C PRO A 285 25.91 7.29 -18.36
#